data_AF-A0A4V6DYM1-F1
#
_entry.id   AF-A0A4V6DYM1-F1
#
_cell.length_a   1.000
_cell.length_b   1.000
_cell.length_c   1.000
_cell.angle_alpha   90.00
_cell.angle_beta   90.00
_cell.angle_gamma   90.00
#
_symmetry.space_group_name_H-M   'P 1'
#
loop_
_entity.id
_entity.type
_entity.pdbx_description
1 polymer ?
#
loop_
_entity_poly.entity_id
_entity_poly.type
_entity_poly.pdbx_seq_one_letter_code
_entity_poly.pdbx_strand_id
1 'polypeptide(L)'
;MPTDQSDSTDEDYPEPPDELANWVVDPLQSQSIPKLEHVIEYAEELIAHKSRPVSPTDTGTDGEEEHGETVKTLPQKEQSAQERQRRQKEIETMSKSERIALSDEELRKYGTVEIRKIDCGPGCKQCPHGPYRYCVFRNSKGTVTSKYAGKAGE
;
A
#
# COMPACT_ATOMS: atom_id res chain seq x y z
N MET A 1 28.84 23.51 48.89
CA MET A 1 28.02 22.43 48.33
C MET A 1 27.62 22.90 46.94
N PRO A 2 28.13 22.29 45.85
CA PRO A 2 27.68 22.63 44.51
C PRO A 2 26.28 22.06 44.34
N THR A 3 25.28 22.93 44.19
CA THR A 3 23.95 22.52 43.73
C THR A 3 24.04 22.35 42.22
N ASP A 4 23.89 21.10 41.82
CA ASP A 4 23.66 20.62 40.46
C ASP A 4 22.53 21.45 39.82
N GLN A 5 22.90 22.38 38.92
CA GLN A 5 21.96 22.98 38.00
C GLN A 5 21.89 22.05 36.79
N SER A 6 21.04 21.04 36.90
CA SER A 6 20.48 20.37 35.73
C SER A 6 19.61 21.40 35.01
N ASP A 7 20.25 22.16 34.13
CA ASP A 7 19.63 23.04 33.15
C ASP A 7 18.89 22.14 32.15
N SER A 8 17.69 21.69 32.53
CA SER A 8 16.75 21.09 31.59
C SER A 8 16.10 22.24 30.83
N THR A 9 16.81 22.76 29.83
CA THR A 9 16.18 23.50 28.74
C THR A 9 15.23 22.54 28.04
N ASP A 10 14.00 22.45 28.55
CA ASP A 10 12.79 22.18 27.78
C ASP A 10 12.72 23.28 26.71
N GLU A 11 13.53 23.15 25.66
CA GLU A 11 13.28 23.87 24.42
C GLU A 11 11.92 23.37 23.92
N ASP A 12 10.98 24.31 23.80
CA ASP A 12 9.56 24.13 23.50
C ASP A 12 9.38 23.57 22.07
N TYR A 13 9.80 22.31 21.86
CA TYR A 13 9.64 21.60 20.61
C TYR A 13 8.15 21.25 20.41
N PRO A 14 7.65 21.29 19.16
CA PRO A 14 6.29 20.87 18.89
C PRO A 14 6.10 19.40 19.30
N GLU A 15 4.90 19.08 19.80
CA GLU A 15 4.53 17.70 20.14
C GLU A 15 4.70 16.79 18.91
N PRO A 16 5.51 15.71 19.02
CA PRO A 16 5.74 14.81 17.91
C PRO A 16 4.48 13.99 17.62
N PRO A 17 4.25 13.58 16.35
CA PRO A 17 3.13 12.69 16.02
C PRO A 17 3.21 11.33 16.73
N ASP A 18 2.11 10.88 17.35
CA ASP A 18 2.01 9.63 18.11
C ASP A 18 2.39 8.36 17.32
N GLU A 19 2.28 8.40 16.00
CA GLU A 19 2.61 7.27 15.13
C GLU A 19 4.12 7.10 14.90
N LEU A 20 4.94 8.09 15.25
CA LEU A 20 6.39 8.04 15.08
C LEU A 20 7.07 7.52 16.34
N ALA A 21 7.97 6.56 16.17
CA ALA A 21 8.76 6.03 17.28
C ALA A 21 9.81 7.05 17.74
N ASN A 22 10.12 7.07 19.05
CA ASN A 22 11.08 8.01 19.64
C ASN A 22 12.46 7.98 18.96
N TRP A 23 12.94 6.79 18.55
CA TRP A 23 14.21 6.66 17.83
C TRP A 23 14.24 7.35 16.45
N VAL A 24 13.07 7.77 15.92
CA VAL A 24 12.94 8.61 14.73
C VAL A 24 12.79 10.08 15.12
N VAL A 25 12.01 10.37 16.17
CA VAL A 25 11.74 11.73 16.65
C VAL A 25 13.01 12.42 17.13
N ASP A 26 13.77 11.77 18.02
CA ASP A 26 14.94 12.40 18.66
C ASP A 26 16.00 12.81 17.61
N PRO A 27 16.36 11.96 16.61
CA PRO A 27 17.27 12.38 15.56
C PRO A 27 16.72 13.52 14.70
N LEU A 28 15.42 13.59 14.44
CA LEU A 28 14.82 14.68 13.64
C LEU A 28 14.89 16.01 14.39
N GLN A 29 14.56 16.05 15.67
CA GLN A 29 14.61 17.26 16.48
C GLN A 29 16.04 17.83 16.59
N SER A 30 17.05 16.97 16.57
CA SER A 30 18.47 17.38 16.58
C SER A 30 19.00 17.92 15.24
N GLN A 31 18.24 17.84 14.13
CA GLN A 31 18.72 18.28 12.82
C GLN A 31 18.61 19.80 12.63
N SER A 32 19.54 20.33 11.83
CA SER A 32 19.46 21.70 11.33
C SER A 32 18.38 21.86 10.26
N ILE A 33 17.82 23.07 10.12
CA ILE A 33 16.84 23.44 9.09
C ILE A 33 17.14 22.87 7.69
N PRO A 34 18.33 23.09 7.07
CA PRO A 34 18.58 22.59 5.71
C PRO A 34 18.57 21.06 5.59
N LYS A 35 18.87 20.34 6.67
CA LYS A 35 18.77 18.87 6.67
C LYS A 35 17.32 18.41 6.80
N LEU A 36 16.50 19.13 7.57
CA LEU A 36 15.07 18.85 7.65
C LEU A 36 14.38 19.05 6.29
N GLU A 37 14.78 20.08 5.53
CA GLU A 37 14.29 20.29 4.16
C GLU A 37 14.61 19.09 3.25
N HIS A 38 15.84 18.58 3.28
CA HIS A 38 16.19 17.36 2.53
C HIS A 38 15.48 16.10 3.03
N VAL A 39 15.19 16.00 4.33
CA VAL A 39 14.38 14.91 4.87
C VAL A 39 12.97 14.96 4.31
N ILE A 40 12.36 16.14 4.19
CA ILE A 40 11.04 16.32 3.59
C ILE A 40 11.07 15.86 2.12
N GLU A 41 12.02 16.36 1.33
CA GLU A 41 12.20 15.99 -0.08
C GLU A 41 12.31 14.46 -0.25
N TYR A 42 13.19 13.83 0.53
CA TYR A 42 13.36 12.39 0.46
C TYR A 42 12.14 11.60 0.95
N ALA A 43 11.44 12.09 1.98
CA ALA A 43 10.22 11.48 2.46
C ALA A 43 9.11 11.54 1.40
N GLU A 44 8.99 12.64 0.67
CA GLU A 44 8.05 12.78 -0.46
C GLU A 44 8.40 11.82 -1.60
N GLU A 45 9.69 11.69 -1.96
CA GLU A 45 10.15 10.70 -2.94
C GLU A 45 9.84 9.26 -2.50
N LEU A 46 10.06 8.93 -1.22
CA LEU A 46 9.72 7.63 -0.65
C LEU A 46 8.22 7.35 -0.69
N ILE A 47 7.39 8.35 -0.40
CA ILE A 47 5.92 8.23 -0.51
C ILE A 47 5.53 8.01 -1.97
N ALA A 48 6.09 8.77 -2.91
CA ALA A 48 5.83 8.61 -4.34
C ALA A 48 6.24 7.20 -4.82
N HIS A 49 7.39 6.71 -4.37
CA HIS A 49 7.87 5.36 -4.66
C HIS A 49 6.93 4.29 -4.11
N LYS A 50 6.53 4.38 -2.84
CA LYS A 50 5.66 3.39 -2.19
C LYS A 50 4.22 3.41 -2.70
N SER A 51 3.75 4.57 -3.18
CA SER A 51 2.40 4.77 -3.71
C SER A 51 2.28 4.61 -5.24
N ARG A 52 3.35 4.19 -5.92
CA ARG A 52 3.33 3.98 -7.37
C ARG A 52 2.34 2.88 -7.77
N PRO A 53 1.74 2.94 -8.97
CA PRO A 53 0.92 1.86 -9.50
C PRO A 53 1.70 0.55 -9.56
N VAL A 54 0.99 -0.57 -9.41
CA VAL A 54 1.56 -1.91 -9.57
C VAL A 54 1.84 -2.14 -11.06
N SER A 55 3.07 -2.53 -11.40
CA SER A 55 3.43 -2.95 -12.75
C SER A 55 3.27 -4.48 -12.91
N PRO A 56 3.16 -5.01 -14.13
CA PRO A 56 3.11 -6.46 -14.37
C PRO A 56 4.33 -7.21 -13.79
N THR A 57 5.51 -6.60 -13.82
CA THR A 57 6.72 -7.15 -13.18
C THR A 57 6.58 -7.32 -11.67
N ASP A 58 5.78 -6.48 -11.01
CA ASP A 58 5.58 -6.54 -9.55
C ASP A 58 4.67 -7.70 -9.12
N THR A 59 3.84 -8.24 -10.03
CA THR A 59 2.86 -9.30 -9.73
C THR A 59 3.37 -10.70 -10.05
N GLY A 60 4.67 -10.85 -10.37
CA GLY A 60 5.26 -12.15 -10.72
C GLY A 60 4.79 -12.72 -12.06
N THR A 61 4.10 -11.90 -12.89
CA THR A 61 3.59 -12.36 -14.19
C THR A 61 4.69 -12.68 -15.22
N ASP A 62 5.96 -12.39 -14.91
CA ASP A 62 7.13 -12.71 -15.74
C ASP A 62 7.93 -13.95 -15.26
N GLY A 63 7.52 -14.61 -14.17
CA GLY A 63 8.18 -15.84 -13.71
C GLY A 63 7.95 -16.15 -12.23
N GLU A 64 7.58 -17.40 -11.97
CA GLU A 64 7.30 -18.07 -10.69
C GLU A 64 5.82 -18.09 -10.25
N GLU A 65 5.33 -19.32 -10.17
CA GLU A 65 3.95 -19.80 -10.00
C GLU A 65 3.20 -19.17 -8.81
N GLU A 66 2.45 -18.08 -9.04
CA GLU A 66 1.28 -17.77 -8.22
C GLU A 66 0.18 -18.77 -8.61
N HIS A 67 -0.31 -19.58 -7.66
CA HIS A 67 -1.34 -20.59 -7.92
C HIS A 67 -2.53 -20.04 -8.74
N GLY A 68 -2.63 -20.45 -10.00
CA GLY A 68 -3.75 -20.13 -10.91
C GLY A 68 -3.36 -19.37 -12.18
N GLU A 69 -4.22 -19.46 -13.20
CA GLU A 69 -4.09 -18.77 -14.47
C GLU A 69 -4.71 -17.36 -14.39
N THR A 70 -3.91 -16.31 -14.60
CA THR A 70 -4.42 -14.94 -14.78
C THR A 70 -4.99 -14.80 -16.19
N VAL A 71 -6.30 -14.55 -16.29
CA VAL A 71 -7.05 -14.53 -17.56
C VAL A 71 -7.25 -13.11 -18.08
N LYS A 72 -7.30 -12.09 -17.20
CA LYS A 72 -7.47 -10.70 -17.60
C LYS A 72 -6.82 -9.77 -16.60
N THR A 73 -6.13 -8.75 -17.08
CA THR A 73 -5.54 -7.70 -16.25
C THR A 73 -5.98 -6.33 -16.76
N LEU A 74 -6.52 -5.49 -15.88
CA LEU A 74 -6.87 -4.11 -16.19
C LEU A 74 -6.02 -3.18 -15.30
N PRO A 75 -5.23 -2.27 -15.89
CA PRO A 75 -4.34 -1.40 -15.11
C PRO A 75 -5.13 -0.44 -14.22
N GLN A 76 -4.52 -0.06 -13.10
CA GLN A 76 -5.00 1.04 -12.26
C GLN A 76 -5.20 2.32 -13.09
N LYS A 77 -6.18 3.14 -12.71
CA LYS A 77 -6.37 4.47 -13.33
C LYS A 77 -5.20 5.40 -13.06
N GLU A 78 -4.90 6.25 -14.03
CA GLU A 78 -3.99 7.37 -13.86
C GLU A 78 -4.58 8.37 -12.86
N GLN A 79 -3.83 8.61 -11.78
CA GLN A 79 -4.21 9.47 -10.66
C GLN A 79 -2.94 10.08 -10.06
N SER A 80 -3.08 11.19 -9.33
CA SER A 80 -1.96 11.82 -8.61
C SER A 80 -1.42 10.92 -7.49
N ALA A 81 -0.17 11.12 -7.06
CA ALA A 81 0.41 10.33 -5.96
C ALA A 81 -0.40 10.43 -4.66
N GLN A 82 -0.89 11.62 -4.33
CA GLN A 82 -1.74 11.86 -3.16
C GLN A 82 -3.07 11.10 -3.25
N GLU A 83 -3.72 11.11 -4.43
CA GLU A 83 -4.97 10.37 -4.62
C GLU A 83 -4.73 8.87 -4.52
N ARG A 84 -3.65 8.36 -5.14
CA ARG A 84 -3.27 6.93 -5.02
C ARG A 84 -3.06 6.54 -3.56
N GLN A 85 -2.31 7.32 -2.78
CA GLN A 85 -2.08 7.06 -1.36
C GLN A 85 -3.39 6.99 -0.56
N ARG A 86 -4.32 7.93 -0.80
CA ARG A 86 -5.63 7.94 -0.16
C ARG A 86 -6.42 6.68 -0.51
N ARG A 87 -6.48 6.31 -1.79
CA ARG A 87 -7.20 5.11 -2.26
C ARG A 87 -6.60 3.82 -1.74
N GLN A 88 -5.27 3.72 -1.61
CA GLN A 88 -4.60 2.58 -1.00
C GLN A 88 -5.04 2.34 0.43
N LYS A 89 -5.13 3.40 1.25
CA LYS A 89 -5.67 3.32 2.62
C LYS A 89 -7.14 2.90 2.61
N GLU A 90 -7.97 3.49 1.74
CA GLU A 90 -9.39 3.15 1.61
C GLU A 90 -9.57 1.64 1.34
N ILE A 91 -8.91 1.07 0.31
CA ILE A 91 -9.06 -0.35 -0.01
C ILE A 91 -8.46 -1.28 1.04
N GLU A 92 -7.43 -0.84 1.76
CA GLU A 92 -6.84 -1.58 2.87
C GLU A 92 -7.84 -1.74 4.03
N THR A 93 -8.72 -0.76 4.26
CA THR A 93 -9.77 -0.81 5.29
C THR A 93 -11.13 -1.30 4.79
N MET A 94 -11.41 -1.27 3.48
CA MET A 94 -12.69 -1.70 2.91
C MET A 94 -13.03 -3.16 3.24
N SER A 95 -14.29 -3.39 3.62
CA SER A 95 -14.82 -4.72 3.89
C SER A 95 -14.86 -5.58 2.61
N LYS A 96 -15.03 -6.89 2.79
CA LYS A 96 -15.16 -7.83 1.67
C LYS A 96 -16.42 -7.56 0.85
N SER A 97 -17.56 -7.28 1.49
CA SER A 97 -18.83 -7.03 0.83
C SER A 97 -18.81 -5.74 0.00
N GLU A 98 -18.20 -4.68 0.53
CA GLU A 98 -18.04 -3.41 -0.21
C GLU A 98 -17.19 -3.62 -1.47
N ARG A 99 -16.08 -4.37 -1.38
CA ARG A 99 -15.24 -4.69 -2.54
C ARG A 99 -15.97 -5.51 -3.60
N ILE A 100 -16.79 -6.49 -3.19
CA ILE A 100 -17.58 -7.32 -4.12
C ILE A 100 -18.63 -6.49 -4.87
N ALA A 101 -19.20 -5.48 -4.21
CA ALA A 101 -20.21 -4.62 -4.80
C ALA A 101 -19.66 -3.64 -5.86
N LEU A 102 -18.33 -3.42 -5.90
CA LEU A 102 -17.72 -2.54 -6.88
C LEU A 102 -17.60 -3.21 -8.25
N SER A 103 -17.84 -2.41 -9.30
CA SER A 103 -17.50 -2.78 -10.66
C SER A 103 -15.99 -2.79 -10.89
N ASP A 104 -15.53 -3.46 -11.96
CA ASP A 104 -14.12 -3.46 -12.34
C ASP A 104 -13.60 -2.03 -12.56
N GLU A 105 -14.43 -1.16 -13.14
CA GLU A 105 -14.06 0.23 -13.42
C GLU A 105 -13.92 1.10 -12.15
N GLU A 106 -14.66 0.76 -11.10
CA GLU A 106 -14.53 1.39 -9.79
C GLU A 106 -13.34 0.82 -9.01
N LEU A 107 -13.12 -0.48 -9.07
CA LEU A 107 -11.95 -1.14 -8.46
C LEU A 107 -10.63 -0.59 -9.01
N ARG A 108 -10.60 -0.22 -10.29
CA ARG A 108 -9.44 0.41 -10.94
C ARG A 108 -9.02 1.75 -10.33
N LYS A 109 -9.86 2.40 -9.51
CA LYS A 109 -9.48 3.59 -8.73
C LYS A 109 -8.56 3.24 -7.56
N TYR A 110 -8.51 1.97 -7.17
CA TYR A 110 -7.78 1.50 -5.99
C TYR A 110 -6.54 0.68 -6.36
N GLY A 111 -6.55 0.00 -7.51
CA GLY A 111 -5.44 -0.82 -7.96
C GLY A 111 -5.70 -1.45 -9.32
N THR A 112 -4.79 -2.31 -9.76
CA THR A 112 -4.95 -3.12 -10.97
C THR A 112 -6.00 -4.21 -10.69
N VAL A 113 -6.92 -4.44 -11.63
CA VAL A 113 -7.91 -5.51 -11.50
C VAL A 113 -7.42 -6.73 -12.26
N GLU A 114 -7.24 -7.82 -11.54
CA GLU A 114 -6.86 -9.11 -12.12
C GLU A 114 -8.01 -10.10 -11.99
N ILE A 115 -8.30 -10.77 -13.10
CA ILE A 115 -9.22 -11.90 -13.14
C ILE A 115 -8.41 -13.17 -13.18
N ARG A 116 -8.55 -14.00 -12.16
CA ARG A 116 -7.76 -15.22 -11.97
C ARG A 116 -8.66 -16.45 -11.94
N LYS A 117 -8.15 -17.55 -12.48
CA LYS A 117 -8.68 -18.91 -12.34
C LYS A 117 -7.73 -19.67 -11.43
N ILE A 118 -8.18 -20.05 -10.24
CA ILE A 118 -7.31 -20.57 -9.19
C ILE A 118 -7.35 -22.10 -9.24
N ASP A 119 -6.18 -22.71 -9.39
CA ASP A 119 -6.05 -24.15 -9.28
C ASP A 119 -6.27 -24.60 -7.83
N CYS A 120 -7.05 -25.67 -7.67
CA CYS A 120 -7.27 -26.31 -6.38
C CYS A 120 -6.29 -27.48 -6.19
N GLY A 121 -6.05 -27.84 -4.92
CA GLY A 121 -5.23 -28.99 -4.56
C GLY A 121 -5.79 -30.34 -5.07
N PRO A 122 -5.01 -31.42 -4.90
CA PRO A 122 -5.36 -32.75 -5.43
C PRO A 122 -6.72 -33.23 -4.91
N GLY A 123 -7.60 -33.68 -5.83
CA GLY A 123 -8.94 -34.19 -5.52
C GLY A 123 -10.10 -33.25 -5.87
N CYS A 124 -9.81 -32.07 -6.42
CA CYS A 124 -10.81 -31.11 -6.87
C CYS A 124 -11.41 -31.50 -8.23
N LYS A 125 -12.74 -31.63 -8.32
CA LYS A 125 -13.43 -32.06 -9.55
C LYS A 125 -13.74 -30.93 -10.54
N GLN A 126 -13.63 -29.67 -10.12
CA GLN A 126 -13.98 -28.49 -10.91
C GLN A 126 -12.85 -27.46 -10.81
N CYS A 127 -11.69 -27.85 -11.36
CA CYS A 127 -10.46 -27.05 -11.42
C CYS A 127 -10.22 -26.57 -12.85
N PRO A 128 -9.70 -25.35 -13.06
CA PRO A 128 -9.52 -24.28 -12.06
C PRO A 128 -10.84 -23.65 -11.61
N HIS A 129 -10.90 -23.19 -10.36
CA HIS A 129 -12.03 -22.43 -9.84
C HIS A 129 -11.97 -20.98 -10.31
N GLY A 130 -13.13 -20.42 -10.62
CA GLY A 130 -13.23 -19.05 -11.09
C GLY A 130 -13.88 -19.01 -12.48
N PRO A 131 -13.91 -17.85 -13.11
CA PRO A 131 -13.04 -16.70 -12.86
C PRO A 131 -13.42 -15.86 -11.62
N TYR A 132 -12.42 -15.34 -10.91
CA TYR A 132 -12.57 -14.44 -9.76
C TYR A 132 -11.84 -13.12 -9.98
N ARG A 133 -12.38 -12.03 -9.44
CA ARG A 133 -11.81 -10.69 -9.50
C ARG A 133 -10.97 -10.40 -8.26
N TYR A 134 -9.79 -9.83 -8.48
CA TYR A 134 -8.87 -9.35 -7.46
C TYR A 134 -8.48 -7.91 -7.75
N CYS A 135 -8.45 -7.07 -6.73
CA CYS A 135 -7.81 -5.77 -6.82
C CYS A 135 -6.40 -5.88 -6.23
N VAL A 136 -5.39 -5.66 -7.08
CA VAL A 136 -3.98 -5.73 -6.76
C VAL A 136 -3.42 -4.32 -6.61
N PHE A 137 -2.83 -4.02 -5.47
CA PHE A 137 -2.40 -2.69 -5.09
C PHE A 137 -1.18 -2.73 -4.15
N ARG A 138 -0.49 -1.61 -3.98
CA ARG A 138 0.49 -1.44 -2.91
C ARG A 138 -0.22 -1.00 -1.64
N ASN A 139 -0.01 -1.70 -0.53
CA ASN A 139 -0.58 -1.29 0.77
C ASN A 139 0.13 -0.05 1.33
N SER A 140 -0.30 0.41 2.50
CA SER A 140 0.31 1.54 3.22
C SER A 140 1.82 1.40 3.47
N LYS A 141 2.38 0.18 3.47
CA LYS A 141 3.82 -0.08 3.60
C LYS A 141 4.57 -0.04 2.26
N GLY A 142 3.86 0.03 1.14
CA GLY A 142 4.40 0.00 -0.21
C GLY A 142 4.62 -1.41 -0.77
N THR A 143 4.14 -2.46 -0.09
CA THR A 143 4.26 -3.85 -0.57
C THR A 143 3.06 -4.21 -1.45
N VAL A 144 3.31 -4.92 -2.55
CA VAL A 144 2.23 -5.40 -3.42
C VAL A 144 1.42 -6.48 -2.71
N THR A 145 0.11 -6.35 -2.77
CA THR A 145 -0.86 -7.28 -2.19
C THR A 145 -2.11 -7.32 -3.05
N SER A 146 -2.91 -8.37 -2.89
CA SER A 146 -4.16 -8.54 -3.62
C SER A 146 -5.33 -8.77 -2.67
N LYS A 147 -6.50 -8.26 -3.06
CA LYS A 147 -7.74 -8.38 -2.30
C LYS A 147 -8.84 -8.92 -3.21
N TYR A 148 -9.43 -10.05 -2.80
CA TYR A 148 -10.59 -10.64 -3.48
C TYR A 148 -11.75 -9.63 -3.57
N ALA A 149 -12.36 -9.57 -4.75
CA ALA A 149 -13.42 -8.63 -5.14
C ALA A 149 -14.60 -9.31 -5.86
N GLY A 150 -14.79 -10.63 -5.68
CA GLY A 150 -15.98 -11.34 -6.16
C GLY A 150 -15.71 -12.33 -7.30
N LYS A 151 -16.77 -13.00 -7.77
CA LYS A 151 -16.72 -13.76 -9.02
C LYS A 151 -16.68 -12.79 -10.19
N ALA A 152 -16.03 -13.19 -11.28
CA ALA A 152 -16.09 -12.46 -12.53
C ALA A 152 -17.30 -12.94 -13.34
N GLY A 153 -18.06 -12.00 -13.90
CA GLY A 153 -19.23 -12.30 -14.74
C GLY A 153 -20.56 -12.44 -14.00
N GLU A 154 -20.64 -12.03 -12.72
CA GLU A 154 -21.91 -11.74 -12.03
C GLU A 154 -22.30 -10.27 -12.20
#